data_AF-K2EDB5-F1
#
_entry.id   AF-K2EDB5-F1
#
_cell.length_a   1.000
_cell.length_b   1.000
_cell.length_c   1.000
_cell.angle_alpha   90.00
_cell.angle_beta   90.00
_cell.angle_gamma   90.00
#
_symmetry.space_group_name_H-M   'P 1'
#
loop_
_entity.id
_entity.type
_entity.pdbx_description
1 polymer ?
#
loop_
_entity_poly.entity_id
_entity_poly.type
_entity_poly.pdbx_seq_one_letter_code
_entity_poly.pdbx_strand_id
1 'polypeptide(L)'
;MPRSAASHIKYLLLSLLVVVAIINLTRTSFEILNSSKRLEDLKDDIQSLENKKTSLESDIEYKKSDEYVEEQARNALNMKKPNEKVYVNPNQLGAKTTNTDAENKEDFNSPTAVQPQKSNSNLSKWVALIFK
;
A
#
# COMPACT_ATOMS: atom_id res chain seq x y z
N MET A 1 -69.56 -15.50 22.09
CA MET A 1 -68.78 -14.38 21.53
C MET A 1 -67.36 -14.42 22.10
N PRO A 2 -66.33 -14.85 21.34
CA PRO A 2 -64.98 -14.97 21.90
C PRO A 2 -64.28 -13.60 21.93
N ARG A 3 -64.09 -13.02 23.13
CA ARG A 3 -63.37 -11.75 23.37
C ARG A 3 -61.84 -11.87 23.26
N SER A 4 -61.30 -13.05 22.96
CA SER A 4 -59.85 -13.30 22.92
C SER A 4 -59.14 -12.71 21.68
N ALA A 5 -59.79 -12.69 20.52
CA ALA A 5 -59.17 -12.21 19.27
C ALA A 5 -58.81 -10.71 19.31
N ALA A 6 -59.60 -9.89 20.01
CA ALA A 6 -59.38 -8.45 20.15
C ALA A 6 -58.12 -8.10 20.96
N SER A 7 -57.61 -9.00 21.81
CA SER A 7 -56.42 -8.76 22.63
C SER A 7 -55.12 -9.10 21.91
N HIS A 8 -55.14 -9.96 20.90
CA HIS A 8 -53.94 -10.31 20.12
C HIS A 8 -53.72 -9.37 18.93
N ILE A 9 -54.79 -8.76 18.40
CA ILE A 9 -54.71 -7.79 17.29
C ILE A 9 -53.84 -6.57 17.63
N LYS A 10 -53.88 -6.09 18.89
CA LYS A 10 -53.07 -4.96 19.35
C LYS A 10 -51.57 -5.29 19.36
N TYR A 11 -51.20 -6.53 19.71
CA TYR A 11 -49.80 -6.97 19.68
C TYR A 11 -49.33 -7.22 18.25
N LEU A 12 -50.20 -7.68 17.36
CA LEU A 12 -49.91 -7.79 15.93
C LEU A 12 -49.69 -6.41 15.28
N LEU A 13 -50.54 -5.42 15.60
CA LEU A 13 -50.36 -4.03 15.15
C LEU A 13 -49.08 -3.41 15.73
N LEU A 14 -48.79 -3.64 17.01
CA LEU A 14 -47.57 -3.16 17.64
C LEU A 14 -46.33 -3.81 17.00
N SER A 15 -46.36 -5.11 16.75
CA SER A 15 -45.28 -5.83 16.07
C SER A 15 -45.05 -5.30 14.66
N LEU A 16 -46.12 -5.06 13.89
CA LEU A 16 -46.03 -4.46 12.56
C LEU A 16 -45.39 -3.07 12.62
N LEU A 17 -45.79 -2.23 13.57
CA LEU A 17 -45.25 -0.88 13.75
C LEU A 17 -43.75 -0.93 14.09
N VAL A 18 -43.34 -1.85 14.97
CA VAL A 18 -41.93 -2.04 15.32
C VAL A 18 -41.12 -2.50 14.10
N VAL A 19 -41.64 -3.44 13.30
CA VAL A 19 -40.97 -3.89 12.07
C VAL A 19 -40.79 -2.74 11.08
N VAL A 20 -41.81 -1.92 10.86
CA VAL A 20 -41.72 -0.74 9.99
C VAL A 20 -40.71 0.28 10.52
N ALA A 21 -40.69 0.52 11.83
CA ALA A 21 -39.72 1.40 12.47
C ALA A 21 -38.27 0.90 12.29
N ILE A 22 -38.04 -0.40 12.44
CA ILE A 22 -36.73 -1.02 12.22
C ILE A 22 -36.29 -0.83 10.76
N ILE A 23 -37.16 -1.13 9.78
CA ILE A 23 -36.82 -0.99 8.36
C ILE A 23 -36.44 0.45 8.02
N ASN A 24 -37.22 1.43 8.50
CA ASN A 24 -36.92 2.85 8.28
C ASN A 24 -35.60 3.25 8.93
N LEU A 25 -35.36 2.84 10.19
CA LEU A 25 -34.12 3.15 10.89
C LEU A 25 -32.90 2.55 10.18
N THR A 26 -32.99 1.28 9.76
CA THR A 26 -31.92 0.61 9.02
C THR A 26 -31.61 1.34 7.72
N ARG A 27 -32.63 1.72 6.93
CA ARG A 27 -32.43 2.49 5.68
C ARG A 27 -31.71 3.81 5.94
N THR A 28 -32.16 4.58 6.93
CA THR A 28 -31.55 5.87 7.29
C THR A 28 -30.11 5.70 7.76
N SER A 29 -29.82 4.69 8.59
CA SER A 29 -28.46 4.41 9.05
C SER A 29 -27.51 4.05 7.91
N PHE A 30 -27.96 3.26 6.93
CA PHE A 30 -27.16 2.93 5.75
C PHE A 30 -26.90 4.14 4.85
N GLU A 31 -27.88 5.02 4.68
CA GLU A 31 -27.75 6.24 3.87
C GLU A 31 -26.75 7.23 4.47
N ILE A 32 -26.78 7.40 5.80
CA ILE A 32 -25.81 8.22 6.52
C ILE A 32 -24.40 7.65 6.37
N LEU A 33 -24.23 6.34 6.55
CA LEU A 33 -22.92 5.69 6.43
C LEU A 33 -22.34 5.84 5.02
N ASN A 34 -23.16 5.66 3.98
CA ASN A 34 -22.75 5.88 2.60
C ASN A 34 -22.38 7.33 2.31
N SER A 35 -23.08 8.29 2.94
CA SER A 35 -22.80 9.71 2.78
C SER A 35 -21.48 10.11 3.44
N SER A 36 -21.22 9.59 4.65
CA SER A 36 -19.93 9.77 5.33
C SER A 36 -18.78 9.14 4.56
N LYS A 37 -18.98 7.96 3.98
CA LYS A 37 -17.95 7.30 3.15
C LYS A 37 -17.59 8.13 1.92
N ARG A 38 -18.58 8.71 1.23
CA ARG A 38 -18.33 9.60 0.08
C ARG A 38 -17.51 10.83 0.47
N LEU A 39 -17.76 11.39 1.65
CA LEU A 39 -17.02 12.54 2.16
C LEU A 39 -15.57 12.18 2.48
N GLU A 40 -15.35 11.00 3.08
CA GLU A 40 -14.01 10.49 3.37
C GLU A 40 -13.24 10.17 2.08
N ASP A 41 -13.86 9.44 1.14
CA ASP A 41 -13.26 9.12 -0.16
C ASP A 41 -12.84 10.42 -0.90
N LEU A 42 -13.70 11.45 -0.88
CA LEU A 42 -13.40 12.74 -1.53
C LEU A 42 -12.28 13.52 -0.82
N LYS A 43 -12.19 13.42 0.51
CA LYS A 43 -11.13 14.04 1.30
C LYS A 43 -9.78 13.35 1.05
N ASP A 44 -9.77 12.02 0.99
CA ASP A 44 -8.59 11.23 0.65
C ASP A 44 -8.10 11.56 -0.77
N ASP A 45 -9.02 11.71 -1.72
CA ASP A 45 -8.70 12.14 -3.08
C ASP A 45 -8.01 13.51 -3.09
N ILE A 46 -8.57 14.50 -2.37
CA ILE A 46 -7.97 15.84 -2.24
C ILE A 46 -6.57 15.76 -1.64
N GLN A 47 -6.40 15.01 -0.54
CA GLN A 47 -5.10 14.87 0.11
C GLN A 47 -4.08 14.19 -0.81
N SER A 48 -4.49 13.16 -1.55
CA SER A 48 -3.62 12.49 -2.53
C SER A 48 -3.20 13.43 -3.66
N LEU A 49 -4.11 14.29 -4.11
CA LEU A 49 -3.87 15.25 -5.18
C LEU A 49 -2.93 16.37 -4.74
N GLU A 50 -3.10 16.87 -3.51
CA GLU A 50 -2.22 17.88 -2.92
C GLU A 50 -0.79 17.34 -2.75
N ASN A 51 -0.65 16.09 -2.27
CA ASN A 51 0.64 15.41 -2.16
C ASN A 51 1.31 15.22 -3.52
N LYS A 52 0.54 14.82 -4.54
CA LYS A 52 1.04 14.70 -5.92
C LYS A 52 1.51 16.05 -6.45
N LYS A 53 0.72 17.10 -6.23
CA LYS A 53 1.08 18.46 -6.66
C LYS A 53 2.39 18.90 -6.02
N THR A 54 2.55 18.75 -4.71
CA THR A 54 3.78 19.11 -4.01
C THR A 54 4.99 18.31 -4.49
N SER A 55 4.85 17.01 -4.71
CA SER A 55 5.92 16.18 -5.30
C SER A 55 6.29 16.60 -6.72
N LEU A 56 5.31 16.92 -7.56
CA LEU A 56 5.57 17.40 -8.92
C LEU A 56 6.26 18.76 -8.90
N GLU A 57 5.89 19.64 -7.97
CA GLU A 57 6.47 20.96 -7.82
C GLU A 57 7.94 20.86 -7.35
N SER A 58 8.26 19.94 -6.42
CA SER A 58 9.64 19.66 -6.05
C SER A 58 10.46 19.07 -7.19
N ASP A 59 9.87 18.18 -8.01
CA ASP A 59 10.55 17.60 -9.17
C ASP A 59 10.86 18.66 -10.24
N ILE A 60 9.92 19.58 -10.46
CA ILE A 60 10.11 20.71 -11.36
C ILE A 60 11.23 21.61 -10.86
N GLU A 61 11.25 21.92 -9.56
CA GLU A 61 12.28 22.76 -8.96
C GLU A 61 13.65 22.11 -9.07
N TYR A 62 13.75 20.82 -8.77
CA TYR A 62 14.97 20.05 -8.95
C TYR A 62 15.45 20.08 -10.41
N LYS A 63 14.56 19.86 -11.37
CA LYS A 63 14.90 19.91 -12.81
C LYS A 63 15.36 21.30 -13.29
N LYS A 64 14.98 22.37 -12.59
CA LYS A 64 15.46 23.74 -12.86
C LYS A 64 16.79 24.04 -12.19
N SER A 65 17.20 23.25 -11.20
CA SER A 65 18.42 23.49 -10.45
C SER A 65 19.68 23.23 -11.28
N ASP A 66 20.76 23.91 -10.92
CA ASP A 66 22.08 23.72 -11.53
C ASP A 66 22.62 22.30 -11.31
N GLU A 67 22.23 21.64 -10.22
CA GLU A 67 22.61 20.25 -9.92
C GLU A 67 22.10 19.29 -10.99
N TYR A 68 20.85 19.46 -11.44
CA TYR A 68 20.29 18.67 -12.54
C TYR A 68 21.05 18.95 -13.85
N VAL A 69 21.39 20.21 -14.14
CA VAL A 69 22.17 20.57 -15.33
C VAL A 69 23.55 19.94 -15.30
N GLU A 70 24.25 19.99 -14.16
CA GLU A 70 25.54 19.34 -13.94
C GLU A 70 25.42 17.82 -14.15
N GLU A 71 24.41 17.20 -13.57
CA GLU A 71 24.18 15.76 -13.70
C GLU A 71 23.94 15.37 -15.16
N GLN A 72 23.07 16.08 -15.87
CA GLN A 72 22.80 15.81 -17.29
C GLN A 72 24.04 16.03 -18.15
N ALA A 73 24.81 17.10 -17.91
CA ALA A 73 26.05 17.36 -18.63
C ALA A 73 27.10 16.28 -18.36
N ARG A 74 27.29 15.88 -17.10
CA ARG A 74 28.20 14.81 -16.69
C ARG A 74 27.84 13.48 -17.36
N ASN A 75 26.56 13.12 -17.35
CA ASN A 75 26.06 11.90 -17.97
C ASN A 75 26.25 11.94 -19.50
N ALA A 76 25.98 13.07 -20.14
CA ALA A 76 26.20 13.26 -21.57
C ALA A 76 27.69 13.15 -21.98
N LEU A 77 28.59 13.58 -21.10
CA LEU A 77 30.04 13.50 -21.31
C LEU A 77 30.65 12.17 -20.82
N ASN A 78 29.85 11.23 -20.33
CA ASN A 78 30.31 9.99 -19.69
C ASN A 78 31.36 10.23 -18.58
N MET A 79 31.24 11.33 -17.85
CA MET A 79 32.13 11.70 -16.75
C MET A 79 31.58 11.16 -15.41
N LYS A 80 32.44 11.03 -14.41
CA LYS A 80 32.06 10.64 -13.04
C LYS A 80 32.47 11.69 -12.03
N LYS A 81 31.73 11.82 -10.93
CA LYS A 81 32.14 12.66 -9.79
C LYS A 81 33.33 12.02 -9.07
N PRO A 82 34.20 12.80 -8.40
CA PRO A 82 35.41 12.27 -7.73
C PRO A 82 35.15 11.13 -6.75
N ASN A 83 33.98 11.14 -6.08
CA ASN A 83 33.58 10.14 -5.08
C ASN A 83 32.60 9.08 -5.62
N GLU A 84 32.48 8.93 -6.93
CA GLU A 84 31.54 8.00 -7.57
C GLU A 84 32.24 6.71 -8.02
N LYS A 85 31.66 5.56 -7.64
CA LYS A 85 32.12 4.22 -8.05
C LYS A 85 31.33 3.75 -9.25
N VAL A 86 32.03 3.32 -10.31
CA VAL A 86 31.42 2.79 -11.53
C VAL A 86 31.50 1.26 -11.49
N TYR A 87 30.36 0.60 -11.65
CA TYR A 87 30.27 -0.86 -11.74
C TYR A 87 30.12 -1.28 -13.20
N VAL A 88 30.92 -2.25 -13.63
CA VAL A 88 30.87 -2.79 -14.99
C VAL A 88 30.48 -4.26 -14.91
N ASN A 89 29.49 -4.68 -15.71
CA ASN A 89 29.10 -6.08 -15.79
C ASN A 89 30.13 -6.87 -16.62
N PRO A 90 30.86 -7.83 -16.03
CA PRO A 90 31.92 -8.58 -16.72
C PRO A 90 31.39 -9.45 -17.87
N ASN A 91 30.09 -9.77 -17.91
CA ASN A 91 29.50 -10.55 -19.00
C ASN A 91 29.22 -9.73 -20.27
N GLN A 92 29.37 -8.40 -20.22
CA GLN A 92 29.12 -7.50 -21.35
C GLN A 92 30.37 -6.83 -21.93
N LEU A 93 31.52 -6.92 -21.24
CA LEU A 93 32.81 -6.47 -21.77
C LEU A 93 33.57 -7.68 -22.31
N GLY A 94 33.57 -7.82 -23.64
CA GLY A 94 34.54 -8.69 -24.31
C GLY A 94 35.96 -8.30 -23.88
N ALA A 95 36.72 -9.28 -23.41
CA ALA A 95 38.04 -9.18 -22.80
C ALA A 95 38.94 -8.03 -23.30
N LYS A 96 38.84 -6.83 -22.70
CA LYS A 96 39.92 -5.84 -22.57
C LYS A 96 39.48 -4.63 -21.76
N THR A 97 39.89 -4.57 -20.49
CA THR A 97 40.48 -3.39 -19.85
C THR A 97 40.94 -3.78 -18.44
N THR A 98 42.15 -4.33 -18.36
CA THR A 98 42.97 -4.27 -17.15
C THR A 98 43.61 -2.89 -17.11
N ASN A 99 43.13 -2.01 -16.26
CA ASN A 99 43.98 -1.01 -15.61
C ASN A 99 43.60 -0.99 -14.13
N THR A 100 44.46 -1.71 -13.41
CA THR A 100 44.76 -1.67 -11.99
C THR A 100 44.61 -0.29 -11.39
N ASP A 101 43.84 -0.20 -10.31
CA ASP A 101 44.21 0.43 -9.04
C ASP A 101 43.11 0.08 -8.03
N ALA A 102 43.28 -1.09 -7.39
CA ALA A 102 42.45 -1.54 -6.28
C ALA A 102 43.33 -2.20 -5.24
N GLU A 103 43.91 -1.38 -4.37
CA GLU A 103 44.31 -1.80 -3.04
C GLU A 103 43.07 -1.66 -2.14
N ASN A 104 42.47 -2.79 -1.76
CA ASN A 104 42.29 -3.20 -0.37
C ASN A 104 41.41 -4.46 -0.31
N LYS A 105 41.91 -5.47 0.38
CA LYS A 105 41.24 -6.73 0.68
C LYS A 105 40.28 -6.52 1.85
N GLU A 106 39.03 -6.95 1.70
CA GLU A 106 38.20 -7.31 2.85
C GLU A 106 37.47 -8.61 2.49
N ASP A 107 37.74 -9.62 3.30
CA ASP A 107 37.27 -10.99 3.19
C ASP A 107 35.76 -11.08 3.43
N PHE A 108 35.01 -11.67 2.49
CA PHE A 108 33.62 -12.05 2.70
C PHE A 108 33.52 -13.56 2.84
N ASN A 109 33.49 -14.03 4.09
CA ASN A 109 33.14 -15.42 4.40
C ASN A 109 31.65 -15.43 4.79
N SER A 110 30.81 -16.08 3.98
CA SER A 110 29.45 -16.46 4.37
C SER A 110 29.12 -17.80 3.73
N PRO A 111 29.09 -18.89 4.50
CA PRO A 111 28.79 -20.20 3.97
C PRO A 111 27.28 -20.52 4.06
N THR A 112 26.83 -21.18 3.00
CA THR A 112 25.86 -22.28 3.01
C THR A 112 24.38 -21.94 2.78
N ALA A 113 23.88 -22.54 1.70
CA ALA A 113 22.49 -22.72 1.34
C ALA A 113 21.66 -23.35 2.47
N VAL A 114 20.48 -22.79 2.74
CA VAL A 114 19.46 -23.43 3.58
C VAL A 114 18.12 -23.44 2.84
N GLN A 115 17.61 -24.65 2.68
CA GLN A 115 16.33 -25.05 2.11
C GLN A 115 15.11 -24.53 2.93
N PRO A 116 13.88 -24.50 2.36
CA PRO A 116 12.75 -23.75 2.93
C PRO A 116 12.29 -24.29 4.29
N GLN A 117 12.37 -23.44 5.30
CA GLN A 117 11.88 -23.71 6.65
C GLN A 117 10.35 -23.56 6.70
N LYS A 118 9.68 -24.70 6.86
CA LYS A 118 8.24 -24.88 7.09
C LYS A 118 7.80 -24.06 8.32
N SER A 119 7.09 -22.96 8.08
CA SER A 119 6.58 -22.07 9.14
C SER A 119 5.43 -22.73 9.89
N ASN A 120 5.66 -23.02 11.17
CA ASN A 120 4.64 -23.50 12.11
C ASN A 120 3.73 -22.33 12.53
N SER A 121 2.94 -21.80 11.60
CA SER A 121 2.06 -20.68 11.87
C SER A 121 0.84 -21.12 12.68
N ASN A 122 0.54 -20.40 13.76
CA ASN A 122 -0.66 -20.61 14.59
C ASN A 122 -1.98 -20.49 13.81
N LEU A 123 -1.95 -19.90 12.60
CA LEU A 123 -3.09 -19.80 11.69
C LEU A 123 -3.56 -21.16 11.17
N SER A 124 -2.64 -22.10 10.91
CA SER A 124 -3.03 -23.45 10.45
C SER A 124 -3.76 -24.24 11.53
N LYS A 125 -3.49 -23.94 12.81
CA LYS A 125 -4.22 -24.52 13.96
C LYS A 125 -5.64 -23.98 14.06
N TRP A 126 -5.86 -22.71 13.75
CA TRP A 126 -7.20 -22.09 13.77
C TRP A 126 -8.11 -22.65 12.68
N VAL A 127 -7.59 -22.84 11.47
CA VAL A 127 -8.34 -23.46 10.36
C VAL A 127 -8.77 -24.89 10.74
N ALA A 128 -7.90 -25.66 11.38
CA ALA A 128 -8.21 -27.03 11.79
C ALA A 128 -9.33 -27.13 12.86
N LEU A 129 -9.53 -26.10 13.70
CA LEU A 129 -10.58 -26.10 14.72
C LEU A 129 -11.97 -25.73 14.18
N ILE A 130 -12.02 -24.93 13.12
CA ILE A 130 -13.29 -24.48 12.53
C ILE A 130 -13.93 -25.59 11.68
N PHE A 131 -13.12 -26.48 11.11
CA PHE A 131 -13.58 -27.55 10.21
C PHE A 131 -13.56 -28.95 10.86
N LYS A 132 -13.61 -29.04 12.19
CA LYS A 132 -13.68 -30.29 12.95
C LYS A 132 -15.08 -30.56 13.48
#